data_AF-A0A0D6LHC5-F1
#
_entry.id   AF-A0A0D6LHC5-F1
#
_cell.length_a   1.000
_cell.length_b   1.000
_cell.length_c   1.000
_cell.angle_alpha   90.00
_cell.angle_beta   90.00
_cell.angle_gamma   90.00
#
_symmetry.space_group_name_H-M   'P 1'
#
loop_
_entity.id
_entity.type
_entity.pdbx_description
1 polymer ?
#
loop_
_entity_poly.entity_id
_entity_poly.type
_entity_poly.pdbx_seq_one_letter_code
_entity_poly.pdbx_strand_id
1 'polypeptide(L)'
;MPPKREQKKDNEPLTGVIVVDSYDPRFAPLSATVGPWCLQPICNIPIIDFTLSWIMRTEVQKVMLVVSEKNAPYMEKVERRWKPCFESLNLICCKNAMSVGDALRELDTRGLLTGDFLLVSNPATFTSSTLQTQIAAYRERRNENKNNVMTVIYSDLKTPRNAVVGIEKSTKKLKIYHKQEDPTQLDIDKPHFLGDAVIRRDIVDSGIAICSLNISAQFSDNFDFQHRDDVIREILVNEEILLQNIHVEILPPSEAALSIIDYYSLLVISNLLMERWFYPLVPDRMTSDDCCGFNSLPGNVYIAVDEEDFGRLSPVGSVCKRAFNTTFGTKCDVHESAVISCSTVGRGSQIGADTTIVNCIIGENCVIGANCRLEDSVIGNGVRIPDQTQLPKHSIISAGVSYVAGLDVPPNCALCSSPPHEDFDETINCKSVKDIHVWTLANGGPFFTVNGRRADSGNGSLGDENMHNLILEINSSKLAYNISMEDVAKYVFSAFLGLPGNETWSGLKELCTKWVLLFTNYYKPKKSQVQLLLAVEDRYKEKPKEFGPMVARLTHFLYNDLDVLEEEAILEWAGSLDEESELRRIMKPIVEWLQQDSDEDESEGE
;
A
#
# COMPACT_ATOMS: atom_id res chain seq x y z
N MET A 1 -54.45 -34.17 1.06
CA MET A 1 -53.00 -33.91 1.02
C MET A 1 -52.60 -33.34 2.36
N PRO A 2 -51.65 -33.95 3.11
CA PRO A 2 -51.14 -33.32 4.31
C PRO A 2 -50.30 -32.09 3.92
N PRO A 3 -50.20 -31.06 4.78
CA PRO A 3 -49.42 -29.88 4.50
C PRO A 3 -47.94 -30.26 4.36
N LYS A 4 -47.29 -29.77 3.30
CA LYS A 4 -45.84 -29.88 3.13
C LYS A 4 -45.18 -29.27 4.37
N ARG A 5 -44.47 -30.08 5.15
CA ARG A 5 -43.50 -29.59 6.13
C ARG A 5 -42.49 -28.73 5.36
N GLU A 6 -42.48 -27.42 5.61
CA GLU A 6 -41.32 -26.60 5.32
C GLU A 6 -40.16 -27.18 6.12
N GLN A 7 -39.22 -27.82 5.40
CA GLN A 7 -37.91 -28.12 5.97
C GLN A 7 -37.25 -26.76 6.22
N LYS A 8 -37.15 -26.36 7.49
CA LYS A 8 -36.14 -25.37 7.89
C LYS A 8 -34.81 -25.97 7.45
N LYS A 9 -34.21 -25.44 6.38
CA LYS A 9 -32.79 -25.66 6.10
C LYS A 9 -32.07 -25.05 7.30
N ASP A 10 -31.47 -25.89 8.14
CA ASP A 10 -30.47 -25.42 9.09
C ASP A 10 -29.38 -24.76 8.24
N ASN A 11 -29.32 -23.43 8.27
CA ASN A 11 -28.25 -22.70 7.62
C ASN A 11 -26.96 -23.06 8.36
N GLU A 12 -25.96 -23.52 7.63
CA GLU A 12 -24.66 -23.79 8.22
C GLU A 12 -24.12 -22.52 8.91
N PRO A 13 -23.53 -22.67 10.12
CA PRO A 13 -22.96 -21.54 10.83
C PRO A 13 -21.80 -20.95 10.01
N LEU A 14 -21.66 -19.62 10.02
CA LEU A 14 -20.54 -18.96 9.36
C LEU A 14 -19.23 -19.35 10.06
N THR A 15 -18.19 -19.60 9.26
CA THR A 15 -16.83 -19.70 9.78
C THR A 15 -16.19 -18.31 9.85
N GLY A 16 -15.56 -17.93 10.95
CA GLY A 16 -14.80 -16.70 11.06
C GLY A 16 -13.38 -16.90 10.54
N VAL A 17 -12.96 -16.12 9.56
CA VAL A 17 -11.60 -16.10 9.03
C VAL A 17 -10.97 -14.77 9.45
N ILE A 18 -9.98 -14.84 10.33
CA ILE A 18 -9.25 -13.66 10.83
C ILE A 18 -7.84 -13.73 10.31
N VAL A 19 -7.49 -12.81 9.41
CA VAL A 19 -6.09 -12.62 9.00
C VAL A 19 -5.40 -11.84 10.10
N VAL A 20 -4.43 -12.47 10.77
CA VAL A 20 -3.87 -11.92 12.02
C VAL A 20 -2.66 -11.02 11.80
N ASP A 21 -2.19 -10.87 10.57
CA ASP A 21 -1.09 -9.97 10.25
C ASP A 21 -1.57 -8.75 9.46
N SER A 22 -0.83 -7.65 9.59
CA SER A 22 -0.98 -6.48 8.72
C SER A 22 0.24 -6.41 7.83
N TYR A 23 0.02 -6.55 6.53
CA TYR A 23 1.06 -6.49 5.52
C TYR A 23 1.38 -5.05 5.09
N ASP A 24 0.93 -4.04 5.85
CA ASP A 24 1.25 -2.64 5.58
C ASP A 24 2.64 -2.29 6.15
N PRO A 25 3.62 -1.90 5.30
CA PRO A 25 4.98 -1.57 5.74
C PRO A 25 5.04 -0.42 6.74
N ARG A 26 4.00 0.42 6.84
CA ARG A 26 3.95 1.51 7.82
C ARG A 26 4.09 1.02 9.24
N PHE A 27 3.56 -0.16 9.57
CA PHE A 27 3.59 -0.69 10.93
C PHE A 27 4.84 -1.52 11.25
N ALA A 28 5.69 -1.80 10.24
CA ALA A 28 6.94 -2.54 10.41
C ALA A 28 7.85 -2.01 11.54
N PRO A 29 7.98 -0.68 11.78
CA PRO A 29 8.77 -0.15 12.89
C PRO A 29 8.34 -0.65 14.28
N LEU A 30 7.06 -1.00 14.47
CA LEU A 30 6.56 -1.53 15.75
C LEU A 30 6.61 -3.05 15.82
N SER A 31 6.43 -3.74 14.68
CA SER A 31 6.38 -5.20 14.61
C SER A 31 7.70 -5.90 14.95
N ALA A 32 8.84 -5.22 14.77
CA ALA A 32 10.18 -5.80 14.96
C ALA A 32 10.43 -6.43 16.35
N THR A 33 9.75 -5.96 17.41
CA THR A 33 9.97 -6.45 18.79
C THR A 33 8.84 -7.24 19.42
N VAL A 34 7.60 -7.07 18.94
CA VAL A 34 6.41 -7.68 19.56
C VAL A 34 5.89 -8.88 18.75
N GLY A 35 6.28 -8.99 17.47
CA GLY A 35 5.82 -10.03 16.55
C GLY A 35 4.73 -9.51 15.60
N PRO A 36 3.71 -10.32 15.25
CA PRO A 36 2.67 -9.93 14.29
C PRO A 36 1.87 -8.71 14.74
N TRP A 37 1.30 -7.98 13.78
CA TRP A 37 0.57 -6.74 14.05
C TRP A 37 -0.57 -6.90 15.07
N CYS A 38 -1.27 -8.03 15.07
CA CYS A 38 -2.37 -8.29 16.01
C CYS A 38 -1.94 -8.37 17.49
N LEU A 39 -0.65 -8.53 17.79
CA LEU A 39 -0.13 -8.55 19.15
C LEU A 39 0.33 -7.19 19.63
N GLN A 40 0.34 -6.17 18.77
CA GLN A 40 0.65 -4.82 19.20
C GLN A 40 -0.35 -4.38 20.28
N PRO A 41 0.13 -3.83 21.40
CA PRO A 41 -0.75 -3.42 22.48
C PRO A 41 -1.44 -2.10 22.13
N ILE A 42 -2.75 -2.06 22.31
CA ILE A 42 -3.55 -0.83 22.33
C ILE A 42 -4.20 -0.71 23.70
N CYS A 43 -4.03 0.44 24.37
CA CYS A 43 -4.43 0.60 25.78
C CYS A 43 -3.85 -0.50 26.69
N ASN A 44 -2.61 -0.93 26.43
CA ASN A 44 -1.89 -2.01 27.13
C ASN A 44 -2.51 -3.42 26.99
N ILE A 45 -3.35 -3.65 25.99
CA ILE A 45 -3.96 -4.96 25.70
C ILE A 45 -3.66 -5.33 24.24
N PRO A 46 -3.25 -6.57 23.92
CA PRO A 46 -3.06 -7.00 22.53
C PRO A 46 -4.31 -6.80 21.68
N ILE A 47 -4.15 -6.25 20.47
CA ILE A 47 -5.27 -5.99 19.54
C ILE A 47 -6.14 -7.24 19.30
N ILE A 48 -5.52 -8.42 19.15
CA ILE A 48 -6.22 -9.67 18.87
C ILE A 48 -7.24 -10.03 19.96
N ASP A 49 -6.99 -9.64 21.21
CA ASP A 49 -7.88 -9.95 22.32
C ASP A 49 -9.19 -9.17 22.23
N PHE A 50 -9.15 -7.94 21.72
CA PHE A 50 -10.38 -7.20 21.42
C PHE A 50 -11.18 -7.88 20.31
N THR A 51 -10.50 -8.33 19.26
CA THR A 51 -11.14 -8.96 18.10
C THR A 51 -11.75 -10.32 18.46
N LEU A 52 -11.06 -11.16 19.24
CA LEU A 52 -11.60 -12.43 19.70
C LEU A 52 -12.72 -12.25 20.73
N SER A 53 -12.59 -11.29 21.65
CA SER A 53 -13.65 -10.91 22.59
C SER A 53 -14.91 -10.43 21.86
N TRP A 54 -14.73 -9.70 20.75
CA TRP A 54 -15.82 -9.31 19.87
C TRP A 54 -16.46 -10.51 19.16
N ILE A 55 -15.67 -11.36 18.49
CA ILE A 55 -16.20 -12.50 17.73
C ILE A 55 -16.98 -13.45 18.64
N MET A 56 -16.53 -13.66 19.88
CA MET A 56 -17.24 -14.45 20.90
C MET A 56 -18.68 -13.93 21.19
N ARG A 57 -18.97 -12.66 20.88
CA ARG A 57 -20.29 -12.03 21.05
C ARG A 57 -21.17 -12.13 19.82
N THR A 58 -20.63 -12.59 18.70
CA THR A 58 -21.36 -12.83 17.46
C THR A 58 -21.90 -14.27 17.42
N GLU A 59 -22.64 -14.62 16.37
CA GLU A 59 -23.07 -16.00 16.15
C GLU A 59 -21.98 -16.91 15.54
N VAL A 60 -20.77 -16.39 15.29
CA VAL A 60 -19.65 -17.15 14.74
C VAL A 60 -18.97 -17.98 15.83
N GLN A 61 -19.09 -19.30 15.74
CA GLN A 61 -18.57 -20.24 16.74
C GLN A 61 -17.32 -21.00 16.27
N LYS A 62 -17.08 -21.06 14.97
CA LYS A 62 -15.90 -21.70 14.35
C LYS A 62 -15.00 -20.62 13.79
N VAL A 63 -13.76 -20.55 14.25
CA VAL A 63 -12.82 -19.47 13.92
C VAL A 63 -11.50 -20.07 13.43
N MET A 64 -10.97 -19.49 12.36
CA MET A 64 -9.67 -19.78 11.78
C MET A 64 -8.79 -18.53 11.90
N LEU A 65 -7.68 -18.66 12.62
CA LEU A 65 -6.64 -17.65 12.70
C LEU A 65 -5.62 -17.93 11.62
N VAL A 66 -5.48 -17.04 10.65
CA VAL A 66 -4.58 -17.23 9.51
C VAL A 66 -3.34 -16.39 9.73
N VAL A 67 -2.18 -17.05 9.81
CA VAL A 67 -0.90 -16.43 10.18
C VAL A 67 0.22 -16.90 9.24
N SER A 68 1.19 -16.03 9.00
CA SER A 68 2.46 -16.44 8.38
C SER A 68 3.24 -17.40 9.27
N GLU A 69 3.94 -18.37 8.68
CA GLU A 69 4.74 -19.38 9.39
C GLU A 69 5.76 -18.76 10.35
N LYS A 70 6.34 -17.61 9.98
CA LYS A 70 7.25 -16.81 10.83
C LYS A 70 6.62 -16.39 12.16
N ASN A 71 5.32 -16.12 12.15
CA ASN A 71 4.58 -15.58 13.29
C ASN A 71 3.74 -16.64 14.02
N ALA A 72 3.74 -17.89 13.55
CA ALA A 72 2.98 -19.00 14.14
C ALA A 72 3.28 -19.23 15.64
N PRO A 73 4.54 -19.23 16.12
CA PRO A 73 4.83 -19.50 17.53
C PRO A 73 4.21 -18.49 18.50
N TYR A 74 4.03 -17.24 18.05
CA TYR A 74 3.36 -16.20 18.84
C TYR A 74 1.86 -16.48 18.96
N MET A 75 1.25 -16.95 17.87
CA MET A 75 -0.19 -17.19 17.80
C MET A 75 -0.65 -18.50 18.44
N GLU A 76 0.22 -19.51 18.56
CA GLU A 76 -0.09 -20.75 19.29
C GLU A 76 -0.49 -20.47 20.76
N LYS A 77 0.14 -19.47 21.40
CA LYS A 77 -0.21 -19.04 22.76
C LYS A 77 -1.63 -18.45 22.80
N VAL A 78 -1.96 -17.61 21.83
CA VAL A 78 -3.28 -16.98 21.70
C VAL A 78 -4.35 -18.03 21.43
N GLU A 79 -4.10 -18.96 20.51
CA GLU A 79 -5.00 -20.08 20.22
C GLU A 79 -5.29 -20.85 21.49
N ARG A 80 -4.27 -21.28 22.22
CA ARG A 80 -4.43 -22.06 23.47
C ARG A 80 -5.26 -21.30 24.51
N ARG A 81 -5.07 -19.98 24.65
CA ARG A 81 -5.82 -19.15 25.61
C ARG A 81 -7.29 -19.02 25.24
N TRP A 82 -7.59 -18.81 23.97
CA TRP A 82 -8.95 -18.51 23.49
C TRP A 82 -9.74 -19.76 23.04
N LYS A 83 -9.10 -20.91 22.89
CA LYS A 83 -9.74 -22.17 22.49
C LYS A 83 -11.00 -22.53 23.28
N PRO A 84 -11.07 -22.32 24.62
CA PRO A 84 -12.28 -22.63 25.39
C PRO A 84 -13.49 -21.74 25.07
N CYS A 85 -13.29 -20.59 24.43
CA CYS A 85 -14.34 -19.61 24.13
C CYS A 85 -15.10 -19.90 22.83
N PHE A 86 -14.65 -20.86 22.03
CA PHE A 86 -15.20 -21.18 20.71
C PHE A 86 -15.48 -22.68 20.57
N GLU A 87 -16.41 -23.06 19.70
CA GLU A 87 -16.64 -24.48 19.35
C GLU A 87 -15.40 -25.06 18.65
N SER A 88 -14.78 -24.24 17.78
CA SER A 88 -13.54 -24.57 17.11
C SER A 88 -12.73 -23.30 16.91
N LEU A 89 -11.48 -23.29 17.39
CA LEU A 89 -10.49 -22.26 17.09
C LEU A 89 -9.25 -22.98 16.56
N ASN A 90 -8.91 -22.74 15.29
CA ASN A 90 -7.80 -23.39 14.61
C ASN A 90 -6.79 -22.35 14.12
N LEU A 91 -5.51 -22.58 14.39
CA LEU A 91 -4.42 -21.81 13.80
C LEU A 91 -4.02 -22.41 12.45
N ILE A 92 -4.04 -21.59 11.40
CA ILE A 92 -3.66 -21.96 10.05
C ILE A 92 -2.38 -21.22 9.66
N CYS A 93 -1.29 -21.98 9.55
CA CYS A 93 0.02 -21.44 9.17
C CYS A 93 0.19 -21.45 7.64
N CYS A 94 0.49 -20.29 7.08
CA CYS A 94 0.75 -20.07 5.66
C CYS A 94 2.25 -19.80 5.46
N LYS A 95 2.90 -20.46 4.50
CA LYS A 95 4.36 -20.37 4.32
C LYS A 95 4.82 -18.98 3.87
N ASN A 96 4.16 -18.44 2.85
CA ASN A 96 4.52 -17.18 2.18
C ASN A 96 3.32 -16.23 2.04
N ALA A 97 2.47 -16.12 3.06
CA ALA A 97 1.38 -15.15 3.00
C ALA A 97 1.91 -13.74 3.29
N MET A 98 1.83 -12.86 2.29
CA MET A 98 2.21 -11.44 2.37
C MET A 98 1.03 -10.51 2.07
N SER A 99 -0.18 -11.08 1.95
CA SER A 99 -1.41 -10.36 1.67
C SER A 99 -2.63 -11.14 2.16
N VAL A 100 -3.78 -10.47 2.22
CA VAL A 100 -5.06 -11.11 2.53
C VAL A 100 -5.44 -12.11 1.44
N GLY A 101 -5.11 -11.80 0.18
CA GLY A 101 -5.30 -12.69 -0.95
C GLY A 101 -4.50 -13.98 -0.82
N ASP A 102 -3.21 -13.90 -0.49
CA ASP A 102 -2.37 -15.09 -0.30
C ASP A 102 -2.92 -16.00 0.81
N ALA A 103 -3.38 -15.38 1.91
CA ALA A 103 -3.99 -16.09 3.03
C ALA A 103 -5.24 -16.86 2.58
N LEU A 104 -6.14 -16.22 1.83
CA LEU A 104 -7.37 -16.87 1.33
C LEU A 104 -7.08 -17.94 0.27
N ARG A 105 -6.14 -17.72 -0.66
CA ARG A 105 -5.71 -18.73 -1.64
C ARG A 105 -5.20 -20.00 -0.98
N GLU A 106 -4.41 -19.85 0.09
CA GLU A 106 -3.88 -21.00 0.82
C GLU A 106 -5.01 -21.78 1.52
N LEU A 107 -6.01 -21.10 2.09
CA LEU A 107 -7.17 -21.76 2.70
C LEU A 107 -7.99 -22.54 1.66
N ASP A 108 -8.18 -21.95 0.49
CA ASP A 108 -8.89 -22.54 -0.65
C ASP A 108 -8.17 -23.80 -1.16
N THR A 109 -6.86 -23.67 -1.40
CA THR A 109 -5.99 -24.75 -1.89
C THR A 109 -5.98 -25.94 -0.94
N ARG A 110 -6.03 -25.69 0.38
CA ARG A 110 -6.11 -26.72 1.41
C ARG A 110 -7.53 -27.26 1.64
N GLY A 111 -8.55 -26.69 0.98
CA GLY A 111 -9.95 -27.10 1.13
C GLY A 111 -10.51 -26.88 2.53
N LEU A 112 -10.01 -25.87 3.26
CA LEU A 112 -10.41 -25.62 4.66
C LEU A 112 -11.72 -24.86 4.77
N LEU A 113 -12.08 -24.07 3.74
CA LEU A 113 -13.34 -23.34 3.70
C LEU A 113 -14.42 -24.22 3.06
N THR A 114 -15.43 -24.59 3.85
CA THR A 114 -16.52 -25.48 3.41
C THR A 114 -17.85 -24.76 3.17
N GLY A 115 -17.97 -23.50 3.59
CA GLY A 115 -19.19 -22.72 3.47
C GLY A 115 -18.93 -21.21 3.53
N ASP A 116 -20.03 -20.45 3.63
CA ASP A 116 -19.94 -19.00 3.78
C ASP A 116 -19.20 -18.61 5.07
N PHE A 117 -18.45 -17.51 5.03
CA PHE A 117 -17.54 -17.13 6.10
C PHE A 117 -17.57 -15.62 6.38
N LEU A 118 -17.28 -15.25 7.62
CA LEU A 118 -17.04 -13.87 8.05
C LEU A 118 -15.54 -13.59 7.92
N LEU A 119 -15.16 -12.71 7.01
CA LEU A 119 -13.78 -12.26 6.82
C LEU A 119 -13.50 -11.00 7.65
N VAL A 120 -12.49 -11.08 8.50
CA VAL A 120 -11.86 -9.94 9.17
C VAL A 120 -10.48 -9.76 8.52
N SER A 121 -10.38 -8.83 7.57
CA SER A 121 -9.16 -8.63 6.78
C SER A 121 -8.07 -7.86 7.51
N ASN A 122 -8.45 -7.12 8.56
CA ASN A 122 -7.53 -6.40 9.43
C ASN A 122 -7.86 -6.81 10.88
N PRO A 123 -6.91 -7.41 11.62
CA PRO A 123 -7.16 -7.86 12.98
C PRO A 123 -7.37 -6.69 13.94
N ALA A 124 -7.01 -5.46 13.54
CA ALA A 124 -7.19 -4.23 14.30
C ALA A 124 -8.52 -3.52 13.99
N THR A 125 -9.59 -4.30 13.84
CA THR A 125 -10.96 -3.79 13.68
C THR A 125 -11.72 -3.88 15.01
N PHE A 126 -12.34 -2.77 15.41
CA PHE A 126 -13.09 -2.64 16.66
C PHE A 126 -14.54 -2.32 16.37
N THR A 127 -15.45 -3.09 16.96
CA THR A 127 -16.90 -2.87 16.84
C THR A 127 -17.65 -3.44 18.03
N SER A 128 -18.71 -2.76 18.46
CA SER A 128 -19.65 -3.26 19.48
C SER A 128 -20.81 -4.05 18.88
N SER A 129 -20.97 -4.04 17.56
CA SER A 129 -22.08 -4.69 16.85
C SER A 129 -21.94 -6.21 16.88
N THR A 130 -23.04 -6.92 17.13
CA THR A 130 -23.07 -8.40 17.03
C THR A 130 -23.22 -8.89 15.58
N LEU A 131 -23.42 -7.97 14.64
CA LEU A 131 -23.70 -8.22 13.21
C LEU A 131 -24.91 -9.12 12.92
N GLN A 132 -25.76 -9.39 13.92
CA GLN A 132 -26.85 -10.36 13.81
C GLN A 132 -27.83 -9.99 12.69
N THR A 133 -28.17 -8.70 12.56
CA THR A 133 -29.08 -8.22 11.52
C THR A 133 -28.44 -8.25 10.14
N GLN A 134 -27.15 -7.92 10.03
CA GLN A 134 -26.40 -7.94 8.78
C GLN A 134 -26.18 -9.37 8.27
N ILE A 135 -25.89 -10.32 9.17
CA ILE A 135 -25.75 -11.74 8.81
C ILE A 135 -27.09 -12.33 8.39
N ALA A 136 -28.18 -12.02 9.09
CA ALA A 136 -29.52 -12.44 8.69
C ALA A 136 -29.89 -11.92 7.29
N ALA A 137 -29.63 -10.63 7.02
CA ALA A 137 -29.89 -10.02 5.73
C ALA A 137 -29.03 -10.62 4.59
N TYR A 138 -27.76 -10.92 4.87
CA TYR A 138 -26.89 -11.64 3.92
C TYR A 138 -27.45 -13.03 3.59
N ARG A 139 -27.84 -13.81 4.61
CA ARG A 139 -28.40 -15.16 4.41
C ARG A 139 -29.70 -15.13 3.61
N GLU A 140 -30.58 -14.18 3.89
CA GLU A 140 -31.82 -13.97 3.14
C GLU A 140 -31.52 -13.70 1.66
N ARG A 141 -30.71 -12.69 1.37
CA ARG A 141 -30.30 -12.35 0.00
C ARG A 141 -29.63 -13.51 -0.71
N ARG A 142 -28.80 -14.30 -0.03
CA ARG A 142 -28.11 -15.46 -0.64
C ARG A 142 -29.00 -16.68 -0.81
N ASN A 143 -30.09 -16.78 -0.07
CA ASN A 143 -31.11 -17.81 -0.29
C ASN A 143 -32.01 -17.47 -1.47
N GLU A 144 -32.28 -16.19 -1.70
CA GLU A 144 -32.99 -15.71 -2.89
C GLU A 144 -32.13 -15.83 -4.15
N ASN A 145 -30.86 -15.42 -4.08
CA ASN A 145 -29.94 -15.46 -5.23
C ASN A 145 -28.53 -15.90 -4.82
N LYS A 146 -28.08 -17.04 -5.36
CA LYS A 146 -26.73 -17.59 -5.17
C LYS A 146 -25.63 -16.83 -5.91
N ASN A 147 -25.97 -15.73 -6.57
CA ASN A 147 -25.01 -14.79 -7.13
C ASN A 147 -24.65 -13.65 -6.15
N ASN A 148 -25.34 -13.53 -5.02
CA ASN A 148 -25.01 -12.53 -4.01
C ASN A 148 -23.84 -13.04 -3.16
N VAL A 149 -22.60 -12.73 -3.55
CA VAL A 149 -21.39 -13.42 -3.06
C VAL A 149 -20.70 -12.73 -1.89
N MET A 150 -20.93 -11.44 -1.68
CA MET A 150 -20.27 -10.66 -0.63
C MET A 150 -21.20 -9.58 -0.07
N THR A 151 -21.12 -9.33 1.24
CA THR A 151 -21.67 -8.14 1.90
C THR A 151 -20.57 -7.45 2.69
N VAL A 152 -20.26 -6.19 2.34
CA VAL A 152 -19.23 -5.37 3.01
C VAL A 152 -19.89 -4.49 4.07
N ILE A 153 -19.29 -4.41 5.26
CA ILE A 153 -19.83 -3.66 6.39
C ILE A 153 -19.18 -2.28 6.46
N TYR A 154 -20.01 -1.24 6.54
CA TYR A 154 -19.61 0.16 6.64
C TYR A 154 -20.18 0.81 7.91
N SER A 155 -19.52 1.87 8.38
CA SER A 155 -19.98 2.72 9.48
C SER A 155 -20.28 4.13 8.99
N ASP A 156 -21.38 4.73 9.44
CA ASP A 156 -21.72 6.11 9.12
C ASP A 156 -21.06 7.07 10.11
N LEU A 157 -19.90 7.61 9.74
CA LEU A 157 -19.19 8.61 10.56
C LEU A 157 -19.55 10.05 10.20
N LYS A 158 -20.42 10.28 9.20
CA LYS A 158 -20.79 11.61 8.71
C LYS A 158 -19.60 12.49 8.31
N THR A 159 -18.44 11.89 8.01
CA THR A 159 -17.20 12.59 7.70
C THR A 159 -16.78 12.32 6.25
N PRO A 160 -16.65 13.35 5.39
CA PRO A 160 -16.52 13.17 3.94
C PRO A 160 -15.09 12.85 3.46
N ARG A 161 -14.31 12.07 4.23
CA ARG A 161 -12.88 11.81 3.95
C ARG A 161 -12.61 10.46 3.29
N ASN A 162 -13.65 9.67 3.02
CA ASN A 162 -13.49 8.27 2.66
C ASN A 162 -13.60 8.04 1.14
N ALA A 163 -13.40 6.78 0.75
CA ALA A 163 -13.65 6.31 -0.60
C ALA A 163 -15.08 6.66 -1.05
N VAL A 164 -15.24 6.90 -2.35
CA VAL A 164 -16.54 7.15 -2.95
C VAL A 164 -17.21 5.82 -3.25
N VAL A 165 -18.40 5.64 -2.67
CA VAL A 165 -19.18 4.40 -2.78
C VAL A 165 -20.56 4.73 -3.33
N GLY A 166 -20.97 4.05 -4.40
CA GLY A 166 -22.31 4.15 -4.99
C GLY A 166 -23.13 2.93 -4.65
N ILE A 167 -24.28 3.13 -3.99
CA ILE A 167 -25.13 2.07 -3.45
C ILE A 167 -26.53 2.20 -4.03
N GLU A 168 -27.08 1.12 -4.61
CA GLU A 168 -28.47 1.08 -5.07
C GLU A 168 -29.46 1.15 -3.89
N LYS A 169 -30.45 2.05 -3.94
CA LYS A 169 -31.38 2.29 -2.81
C LYS A 169 -32.22 1.08 -2.43
N SER A 170 -32.71 0.34 -3.43
CA SER A 170 -33.68 -0.75 -3.23
C SER A 170 -33.02 -2.03 -2.72
N THR A 171 -31.88 -2.41 -3.29
CA THR A 171 -31.21 -3.70 -3.05
C THR A 171 -29.97 -3.59 -2.15
N LYS A 172 -29.52 -2.36 -1.87
CA LYS A 172 -28.20 -2.07 -1.27
C LYS A 172 -27.03 -2.67 -2.03
N LYS A 173 -27.19 -2.94 -3.34
CA LYS A 173 -26.12 -3.45 -4.19
C LYS A 173 -25.06 -2.37 -4.39
N LEU A 174 -23.79 -2.78 -4.30
CA LEU A 174 -22.64 -1.94 -4.62
C LEU A 174 -22.58 -1.77 -6.14
N LYS A 175 -22.52 -0.53 -6.59
CA LYS A 175 -22.46 -0.17 -8.01
C LYS A 175 -21.23 0.63 -8.36
N ILE A 176 -20.77 1.51 -7.47
CA ILE A 176 -19.55 2.29 -7.67
C ILE A 176 -18.65 2.03 -6.47
N TYR A 177 -17.39 1.69 -6.73
CA TYR A 177 -16.37 1.57 -5.71
C TYR A 177 -15.11 2.27 -6.19
N HIS A 178 -14.86 3.44 -5.63
CA HIS A 178 -13.76 4.29 -6.06
C HIS A 178 -12.95 4.76 -4.87
N LYS A 179 -11.80 4.11 -4.67
CA LYS A 179 -10.88 4.39 -3.56
C LYS A 179 -9.88 5.51 -3.89
N GLN A 180 -10.12 6.29 -4.95
CA GLN A 180 -9.07 7.08 -5.60
C GLN A 180 -8.53 8.23 -4.74
N GLU A 181 -7.28 8.50 -5.07
CA GLU A 181 -6.22 9.26 -4.43
C GLU A 181 -6.31 10.78 -4.63
N ASP A 182 -7.11 11.24 -5.61
CA ASP A 182 -7.36 12.66 -5.87
C ASP A 182 -8.77 13.07 -5.41
N PRO A 183 -8.90 13.93 -4.38
CA PRO A 183 -10.20 14.36 -3.89
C PRO A 183 -10.95 15.31 -4.84
N THR A 184 -10.34 15.75 -5.94
CA THR A 184 -10.85 16.83 -6.79
C THR A 184 -11.63 16.37 -8.02
N GLN A 185 -11.42 15.13 -8.49
CA GLN A 185 -12.09 14.58 -9.66
C GLN A 185 -12.56 13.15 -9.37
N LEU A 186 -13.72 12.80 -9.93
CA LEU A 186 -14.34 11.49 -9.77
C LEU A 186 -14.84 11.07 -11.15
N ASP A 187 -14.19 10.05 -11.72
CA ASP A 187 -14.58 9.49 -13.01
C ASP A 187 -15.50 8.28 -12.78
N ILE A 188 -16.75 8.39 -13.26
CA ILE A 188 -17.78 7.37 -13.11
C ILE A 188 -18.51 7.23 -14.44
N ASP A 189 -18.68 5.99 -14.90
CA ASP A 189 -19.41 5.74 -16.14
C ASP A 189 -20.86 6.20 -16.06
N LYS A 190 -21.32 6.83 -17.14
CA LYS A 190 -22.68 7.36 -17.31
C LYS A 190 -23.82 6.38 -16.93
N PRO A 191 -23.74 5.06 -17.19
CA PRO A 191 -24.79 4.11 -16.79
C PRO A 191 -25.07 4.08 -15.28
N HIS A 192 -24.06 4.30 -14.43
CA HIS A 192 -24.23 4.30 -12.99
C HIS A 192 -25.07 5.48 -12.48
N PHE A 193 -25.11 6.59 -13.23
CA PHE A 193 -25.97 7.75 -12.94
C PHE A 193 -27.41 7.57 -13.38
N LEU A 194 -27.69 6.66 -14.32
CA LEU A 194 -29.04 6.41 -14.81
C LEU A 194 -29.84 5.49 -13.87
N GLY A 195 -29.18 4.82 -12.93
CA GLY A 195 -29.80 3.99 -11.91
C GLY A 195 -30.17 4.75 -10.63
N ASP A 196 -30.94 4.10 -9.73
CA ASP A 196 -31.31 4.65 -8.42
C ASP A 196 -30.18 4.50 -7.37
N ALA A 197 -28.96 4.85 -7.78
CA ALA A 197 -27.76 4.76 -6.94
C ALA A 197 -27.55 6.03 -6.10
N VAL A 198 -27.18 5.87 -4.84
CA VAL A 198 -26.78 6.95 -3.93
C VAL A 198 -25.27 6.93 -3.80
N ILE A 199 -24.64 8.04 -4.14
CA ILE A 199 -23.20 8.25 -3.96
C ILE A 199 -22.97 8.76 -2.53
N ARG A 200 -22.12 8.04 -1.79
CA ARG A 200 -21.76 8.31 -0.38
C ARG A 200 -20.25 8.47 -0.27
N ARG A 201 -19.82 9.40 0.59
CA ARG A 201 -18.40 9.64 0.97
C ARG A 201 -18.22 9.77 2.49
N ASP A 202 -19.33 9.75 3.19
CA ASP A 202 -19.50 9.95 4.63
C ASP A 202 -19.46 8.63 5.43
N ILE A 203 -19.32 7.51 4.74
CA ILE A 203 -19.23 6.17 5.30
C ILE A 203 -17.78 5.67 5.31
N VAL A 204 -17.40 4.90 6.34
CA VAL A 204 -16.07 4.30 6.53
C VAL A 204 -16.16 2.79 6.38
N ASP A 205 -15.20 2.21 5.68
CA ASP A 205 -15.03 0.77 5.56
C ASP A 205 -14.49 0.18 6.87
N SER A 206 -15.14 -0.87 7.36
CA SER A 206 -14.76 -1.55 8.62
C SER A 206 -13.73 -2.66 8.45
N GLY A 207 -13.36 -3.04 7.23
CA GLY A 207 -12.53 -4.22 6.99
C GLY A 207 -13.23 -5.57 7.30
N ILE A 208 -14.52 -5.54 7.64
CA ILE A 208 -15.35 -6.74 7.84
C ILE A 208 -16.17 -7.00 6.59
N ALA A 209 -16.18 -8.25 6.12
CA ALA A 209 -17.04 -8.69 5.04
C ALA A 209 -17.62 -10.07 5.32
N ILE A 210 -18.87 -10.29 4.94
CA ILE A 210 -19.49 -11.63 4.91
C ILE A 210 -19.37 -12.13 3.49
N CYS A 211 -18.70 -13.26 3.31
CA CYS A 211 -18.29 -13.78 2.01
C CYS A 211 -18.85 -15.19 1.78
N SER A 212 -19.16 -15.49 0.53
CA SER A 212 -19.37 -16.86 0.07
C SER A 212 -18.05 -17.49 -0.38
N LEU A 213 -18.05 -18.82 -0.53
CA LEU A 213 -16.90 -19.56 -1.07
C LEU A 213 -16.41 -19.05 -2.43
N ASN A 214 -17.29 -18.47 -3.25
CA ASN A 214 -16.91 -17.91 -4.54
C ASN A 214 -15.83 -16.82 -4.41
N ILE A 215 -15.80 -16.07 -3.30
CA ILE A 215 -14.78 -15.04 -3.08
C ILE A 215 -13.40 -15.67 -2.88
N SER A 216 -13.34 -16.80 -2.19
CA SER A 216 -12.10 -17.58 -2.03
C SER A 216 -11.59 -18.06 -3.39
N ALA A 217 -12.48 -18.60 -4.23
CA ALA A 217 -12.13 -19.03 -5.59
C ALA A 217 -11.63 -17.87 -6.48
N GLN A 218 -12.20 -16.66 -6.36
CA GLN A 218 -11.70 -15.49 -7.11
C GLN A 218 -10.25 -15.15 -6.78
N PHE A 219 -9.83 -15.30 -5.52
CA PHE A 219 -8.43 -15.13 -5.17
C PHE A 219 -7.56 -16.26 -5.74
N SER A 220 -8.04 -17.51 -5.75
CA SER A 220 -7.31 -18.65 -6.30
C SER A 220 -7.11 -18.54 -7.82
N ASP A 221 -8.10 -18.04 -8.54
CA ASP A 221 -8.06 -17.88 -9.98
C ASP A 221 -7.19 -16.67 -10.41
N ASN A 222 -7.10 -15.63 -9.58
CA ASN A 222 -6.38 -14.39 -9.86
C ASN A 222 -5.24 -14.16 -8.85
N PHE A 223 -4.03 -14.58 -9.23
CA PHE A 223 -2.86 -14.54 -8.35
C PHE A 223 -2.38 -13.12 -8.00
N ASP A 224 -2.72 -12.12 -8.80
CA ASP A 224 -2.38 -10.71 -8.62
C ASP A 224 -3.25 -10.01 -7.55
N PHE A 225 -4.38 -10.61 -7.15
CA PHE A 225 -5.23 -10.03 -6.12
C PHE A 225 -4.60 -10.19 -4.73
N GLN A 226 -4.27 -9.06 -4.11
CA GLN A 226 -3.62 -9.00 -2.80
C GLN A 226 -4.61 -8.63 -1.68
N HIS A 227 -5.58 -7.77 -1.98
CA HIS A 227 -6.53 -7.21 -1.02
C HIS A 227 -7.97 -7.56 -1.40
N ARG A 228 -8.87 -7.54 -0.41
CA ARG A 228 -10.31 -7.66 -0.63
C ARG A 228 -10.83 -6.68 -1.70
N ASP A 229 -10.25 -5.48 -1.73
CA ASP A 229 -10.67 -4.41 -2.62
C ASP A 229 -10.37 -4.71 -4.10
N ASP A 230 -9.39 -5.56 -4.40
CA ASP A 230 -9.06 -5.98 -5.76
C ASP A 230 -10.20 -6.84 -6.34
N VAL A 231 -10.71 -7.79 -5.54
CA VAL A 231 -11.88 -8.60 -5.88
C VAL A 231 -13.14 -7.75 -6.02
N ILE A 232 -13.31 -6.73 -5.16
CA ILE A 232 -14.46 -5.81 -5.28
C ILE A 232 -14.43 -5.08 -6.62
N ARG A 233 -13.26 -4.57 -7.03
CA ARG A 233 -13.10 -3.88 -8.33
C ARG A 233 -13.36 -4.82 -9.49
N GLU A 234 -12.78 -6.01 -9.45
CA GLU A 234 -12.93 -7.01 -10.51
C GLU A 234 -14.40 -7.39 -10.74
N ILE A 235 -15.12 -7.70 -9.66
CA ILE A 235 -16.55 -8.08 -9.73
C ILE A 235 -17.41 -6.94 -10.29
N LEU A 236 -17.07 -5.68 -9.98
CA LEU A 236 -17.81 -4.52 -10.48
C LEU A 236 -17.52 -4.23 -11.95
N VAL A 237 -16.25 -4.33 -12.38
CA VAL A 237 -15.85 -4.11 -13.77
C VAL A 237 -16.42 -5.21 -14.67
N ASN A 238 -16.39 -6.47 -14.21
CA ASN A 238 -16.80 -7.64 -14.98
C ASN A 238 -18.16 -8.22 -14.52
N GLU A 239 -19.07 -7.35 -14.05
CA GLU A 239 -20.40 -7.74 -13.51
C GLU A 239 -21.20 -8.59 -14.51
N GLU A 240 -21.14 -8.25 -15.81
CA GLU A 240 -21.88 -8.94 -16.88
C GLU A 240 -21.41 -10.39 -17.11
N ILE A 241 -20.13 -10.66 -16.87
CA ILE A 241 -19.51 -11.97 -17.14
C ILE A 241 -19.55 -12.84 -15.89
N LEU A 242 -19.11 -12.29 -14.76
CA LEU A 242 -19.02 -13.02 -13.50
C LEU A 242 -20.41 -13.29 -12.91
N LEU A 243 -21.39 -12.43 -13.21
CA LEU A 243 -22.75 -12.47 -12.67
C LEU A 243 -22.74 -12.56 -11.14
N GLN A 244 -21.80 -11.88 -10.49
CA GLN A 244 -21.62 -11.85 -9.04
C GLN A 244 -22.02 -10.48 -8.49
N ASN A 245 -22.70 -10.47 -7.34
CA ASN A 245 -23.21 -9.25 -6.72
C ASN A 245 -22.58 -9.03 -5.34
N ILE A 246 -22.19 -7.79 -5.09
CA ILE A 246 -21.70 -7.31 -3.80
C ILE A 246 -22.75 -6.37 -3.22
N HIS A 247 -23.03 -6.49 -1.92
CA HIS A 247 -23.93 -5.60 -1.21
C HIS A 247 -23.21 -4.83 -0.11
N VAL A 248 -23.75 -3.67 0.26
CA VAL A 248 -23.23 -2.85 1.35
C VAL A 248 -24.24 -2.82 2.49
N GLU A 249 -23.80 -3.13 3.71
CA GLU A 249 -24.59 -2.91 4.92
C GLU A 249 -23.93 -1.82 5.76
N ILE A 250 -24.69 -0.74 6.02
CA ILE A 250 -24.25 0.35 6.87
C ILE A 250 -24.79 0.08 8.27
N LEU A 251 -23.90 0.07 9.27
CA LEU A 251 -24.27 -0.09 10.67
C LEU A 251 -25.18 1.05 11.14
N PRO A 252 -26.10 0.79 12.09
CA PRO A 252 -26.95 1.83 12.63
C PRO A 252 -26.09 2.92 13.31
N PRO A 253 -26.54 4.18 13.37
CA PRO A 253 -25.75 5.29 13.94
C PRO A 253 -25.34 5.12 15.42
N SER A 254 -25.96 4.17 16.14
CA SER A 254 -25.62 3.81 17.52
C SER A 254 -24.42 2.87 17.64
N GLU A 255 -23.99 2.28 16.52
CA GLU A 255 -22.90 1.31 16.44
C GLU A 255 -21.86 1.80 15.43
N ALA A 256 -20.60 1.46 15.66
CA ALA A 256 -19.54 1.74 14.72
C ALA A 256 -18.56 0.57 14.69
N ALA A 257 -18.08 0.26 13.50
CA ALA A 257 -16.97 -0.63 13.23
C ALA A 257 -15.86 0.15 12.54
N LEU A 258 -14.71 0.28 13.21
CA LEU A 258 -13.57 1.08 12.77
C LEU A 258 -12.30 0.23 12.78
N SER A 259 -11.44 0.42 11.78
CA SER A 259 -10.16 -0.27 11.67
C SER A 259 -8.99 0.69 11.81
N ILE A 260 -7.90 0.20 12.40
CA ILE A 260 -6.62 0.89 12.41
C ILE A 260 -5.93 0.64 11.08
N ILE A 261 -5.78 1.69 10.28
CA ILE A 261 -5.15 1.65 8.94
C ILE A 261 -3.83 2.45 8.87
N ASP A 262 -3.58 3.31 9.85
CA ASP A 262 -2.37 4.12 10.03
C ASP A 262 -2.17 4.51 11.50
N TYR A 263 -1.12 5.27 11.80
CA TYR A 263 -0.83 5.73 13.16
C TYR A 263 -1.85 6.77 13.66
N TYR A 264 -2.43 7.57 12.77
CA TYR A 264 -3.49 8.50 13.16
C TYR A 264 -4.74 7.77 13.66
N SER A 265 -5.23 6.79 12.89
CA SER A 265 -6.36 5.94 13.29
C SER A 265 -6.04 5.09 14.53
N LEU A 266 -4.79 4.66 14.72
CA LEU A 266 -4.32 4.02 15.95
C LEU A 266 -4.53 4.91 17.18
N LEU A 267 -4.09 6.18 17.13
CA LEU A 267 -4.29 7.14 18.22
C LEU A 267 -5.78 7.45 18.45
N VAL A 268 -6.54 7.66 17.38
CA VAL A 268 -7.98 7.93 17.48
C VAL A 268 -8.71 6.76 18.14
N ILE A 269 -8.48 5.53 17.67
CA ILE A 269 -9.15 4.34 18.19
C ILE A 269 -8.71 4.06 19.64
N SER A 270 -7.45 4.29 20.00
CA SER A 270 -6.99 4.19 21.39
C SER A 270 -7.79 5.12 22.31
N ASN A 271 -8.00 6.38 21.90
CA ASN A 271 -8.83 7.32 22.65
C ASN A 271 -10.30 6.88 22.71
N LEU A 272 -10.88 6.42 21.60
CA LEU A 272 -12.26 5.93 21.56
C LEU A 272 -12.48 4.72 22.49
N LEU A 273 -11.48 3.83 22.62
CA LEU A 273 -11.50 2.70 23.55
C LEU A 273 -11.49 3.17 25.01
N MET A 274 -10.62 4.12 25.37
CA MET A 274 -10.58 4.72 26.72
C MET A 274 -11.86 5.51 27.02
N GLU A 275 -12.45 6.15 26.03
CA GLU A 275 -13.73 6.86 26.12
C GLU A 275 -14.96 5.93 26.09
N ARG A 276 -14.75 4.61 25.97
CA ARG A 276 -15.78 3.56 26.03
C ARG A 276 -16.76 3.56 24.86
N TRP A 277 -16.39 4.11 23.70
CA TRP A 277 -17.25 4.09 22.50
C TRP A 277 -17.58 2.68 22.01
N PHE A 278 -16.69 1.72 22.22
CA PHE A 278 -16.87 0.33 21.82
C PHE A 278 -17.39 -0.57 22.95
N TYR A 279 -18.01 -0.01 23.99
CA TYR A 279 -18.54 -0.80 25.10
C TYR A 279 -19.39 -1.97 24.59
N PRO A 280 -19.16 -3.20 25.07
CA PRO A 280 -18.36 -3.57 26.24
C PRO A 280 -16.89 -3.95 25.97
N LEU A 281 -16.36 -3.69 24.77
CA LEU A 281 -14.95 -3.87 24.42
C LEU A 281 -14.14 -2.67 24.91
N VAL A 282 -13.83 -2.67 26.20
CA VAL A 282 -13.15 -1.57 26.90
C VAL A 282 -12.05 -2.11 27.81
N PRO A 283 -11.00 -1.32 28.12
CA PRO A 283 -9.84 -1.81 28.87
C PRO A 283 -10.19 -2.49 30.20
N ASP A 284 -11.11 -1.93 30.99
CA ASP A 284 -11.56 -2.46 32.29
C ASP A 284 -12.28 -3.81 32.23
N ARG A 285 -12.60 -4.31 31.04
CA ARG A 285 -13.26 -5.62 30.84
C ARG A 285 -12.39 -6.62 30.11
N MET A 286 -11.18 -6.23 29.76
CA MET A 286 -10.23 -7.10 29.08
C MET A 286 -9.22 -7.65 30.09
N THR A 287 -8.71 -8.82 29.77
CA THR A 287 -7.62 -9.48 30.48
C THR A 287 -6.57 -9.87 29.46
N SER A 288 -5.30 -9.79 29.83
CA SER A 288 -4.18 -10.23 29.01
C SER A 288 -3.21 -11.06 29.84
N ASP A 289 -2.17 -11.62 29.22
CA ASP A 289 -1.16 -12.40 29.95
C ASP A 289 -0.36 -11.52 30.93
N ASP A 290 -0.22 -10.23 30.65
CA ASP A 290 0.55 -9.26 31.44
C ASP A 290 -0.33 -8.39 32.36
N CYS A 291 -1.66 -8.51 32.27
CA CYS A 291 -2.58 -7.81 33.17
C CYS A 291 -3.85 -8.61 33.47
N CYS A 292 -4.17 -8.77 34.76
CA CYS A 292 -5.38 -9.47 35.22
C CYS A 292 -6.65 -8.63 35.09
N GLY A 293 -6.50 -7.33 34.77
CA GLY A 293 -7.57 -6.38 34.56
C GLY A 293 -7.09 -4.95 34.81
N PHE A 294 -8.04 -4.01 34.77
CA PHE A 294 -7.78 -2.60 35.07
C PHE A 294 -8.72 -2.06 36.14
N ASN A 295 -8.17 -1.25 37.03
CA ASN A 295 -8.95 -0.36 37.89
C ASN A 295 -9.32 0.89 37.09
N SER A 296 -10.62 1.18 36.99
CA SER A 296 -11.12 2.40 36.33
C SER A 296 -11.35 3.50 37.36
N LEU A 297 -10.71 4.65 37.14
CA LEU A 297 -10.85 5.87 37.93
C LEU A 297 -11.61 6.95 37.16
N PRO A 298 -12.13 8.00 37.83
CA PRO A 298 -12.76 9.13 37.18
C PRO A 298 -11.86 9.79 36.12
N GLY A 299 -12.47 10.33 35.07
CA GLY A 299 -11.75 10.93 33.95
C GLY A 299 -11.12 9.91 32.98
N ASN A 300 -11.70 8.71 32.89
CA ASN A 300 -11.25 7.62 32.00
C ASN A 300 -9.78 7.24 32.23
N VAL A 301 -9.37 7.16 33.50
CA VAL A 301 -8.02 6.74 33.87
C VAL A 301 -8.06 5.25 34.23
N TYR A 302 -7.27 4.44 33.54
CA TYR A 302 -7.21 2.99 33.70
C TYR A 302 -5.84 2.58 34.23
N ILE A 303 -5.80 1.77 35.27
CA ILE A 303 -4.55 1.30 35.88
C ILE A 303 -4.55 -0.22 35.85
N ALA A 304 -3.62 -0.80 35.09
CA ALA A 304 -3.44 -2.24 35.02
C ALA A 304 -3.11 -2.80 36.41
N VAL A 305 -3.61 -4.00 36.69
CA VAL A 305 -3.45 -4.66 37.99
C VAL A 305 -2.79 -6.02 37.78
N ASP A 306 -1.71 -6.28 38.55
CA ASP A 306 -1.07 -7.59 38.64
C ASP A 306 -1.90 -8.53 39.55
N GLU A 307 -1.70 -9.86 39.47
CA GLU A 307 -2.44 -10.85 40.30
C GLU A 307 -2.40 -10.53 41.80
N GLU A 308 -1.26 -10.04 42.30
CA GLU A 308 -1.03 -9.74 43.72
C GLU A 308 -1.87 -8.56 44.24
N ASP A 309 -2.28 -7.67 43.34
CA ASP A 309 -3.04 -6.45 43.63
C ASP A 309 -4.52 -6.56 43.25
N PHE A 310 -4.92 -7.70 42.66
CA PHE A 310 -6.29 -7.94 42.22
C PHE A 310 -7.26 -7.90 43.42
N GLY A 311 -8.24 -6.99 43.37
CA GLY A 311 -9.23 -6.80 44.44
C GLY A 311 -8.85 -5.78 45.53
N ARG A 312 -7.69 -5.11 45.44
CA ARG A 312 -7.39 -3.96 46.32
C ARG A 312 -8.23 -2.74 45.92
N LEU A 313 -8.84 -2.08 46.91
CA LEU A 313 -9.68 -0.89 46.71
C LEU A 313 -8.89 0.37 46.33
N SER A 314 -7.58 0.39 46.61
CA SER A 314 -6.70 1.51 46.29
C SER A 314 -5.73 1.08 45.20
N PRO A 315 -5.62 1.85 44.09
CA PRO A 315 -4.67 1.53 43.04
C PRO A 315 -3.24 1.59 43.58
N VAL A 316 -2.50 0.50 43.43
CA VAL A 316 -1.06 0.44 43.75
C VAL A 316 -0.31 0.89 42.50
N GLY A 317 0.18 2.12 42.50
CA GLY A 317 0.95 2.69 41.39
C GLY A 317 1.07 4.21 41.48
N SER A 318 2.18 4.76 40.99
CA SER A 318 2.34 6.21 40.91
C SER A 318 1.54 6.74 39.73
N VAL A 319 0.34 7.25 40.01
CA VAL A 319 -0.50 7.93 39.02
C VAL A 319 -0.32 9.42 39.22
N CYS A 320 0.04 10.16 38.18
CA CYS A 320 0.07 11.61 38.28
C CYS A 320 -1.34 12.15 38.49
N LYS A 321 -1.50 13.14 39.39
CA LYS A 321 -2.80 13.76 39.71
C LYS A 321 -3.48 14.42 38.49
N ARG A 322 -2.70 14.70 37.45
CA ARG A 322 -3.11 15.37 36.21
C ARG A 322 -3.22 14.38 35.03
N ALA A 323 -3.70 13.17 35.29
CA ALA A 323 -4.03 12.18 34.28
C ALA A 323 -5.48 12.33 33.80
N PHE A 324 -5.72 12.25 32.49
CA PHE A 324 -7.06 12.23 31.91
C PHE A 324 -7.09 11.37 30.64
N ASN A 325 -8.10 10.50 30.49
CA ASN A 325 -8.23 9.58 29.35
C ASN A 325 -6.92 8.84 29.09
N THR A 326 -6.44 8.08 30.07
CA THR A 326 -5.08 7.53 30.07
C THR A 326 -5.06 6.12 30.64
N THR A 327 -4.26 5.22 30.04
CA THR A 327 -4.02 3.89 30.57
C THR A 327 -2.59 3.74 31.07
N PHE A 328 -2.41 3.23 32.29
CA PHE A 328 -1.11 2.92 32.88
C PHE A 328 -0.91 1.41 32.98
N GLY A 329 0.23 0.92 32.52
CA GLY A 329 0.67 -0.46 32.68
C GLY A 329 1.14 -0.72 34.12
N THR A 330 1.44 -1.97 34.44
CA THR A 330 1.92 -2.31 35.78
C THR A 330 3.35 -1.78 35.99
N LYS A 331 3.73 -1.52 37.25
CA LYS A 331 5.09 -1.10 37.62
C LYS A 331 5.59 0.19 36.95
N CYS A 332 4.68 1.10 36.58
CA CYS A 332 5.06 2.42 36.08
C CYS A 332 5.53 3.33 37.22
N ASP A 333 6.54 4.16 36.94
CA ASP A 333 7.01 5.21 37.84
C ASP A 333 6.80 6.58 37.18
N VAL A 334 5.75 7.28 37.61
CA VAL A 334 5.36 8.57 37.04
C VAL A 334 5.50 9.65 38.08
N HIS A 335 6.27 10.69 37.78
CA HIS A 335 6.44 11.82 38.70
C HIS A 335 5.11 12.58 38.90
N GLU A 336 4.85 13.06 40.13
CA GLU A 336 3.57 13.72 40.48
C GLU A 336 3.25 14.96 39.65
N SER A 337 4.27 15.69 39.20
CA SER A 337 4.12 16.92 38.41
C SER A 337 3.90 16.68 36.91
N ALA A 338 4.04 15.44 36.43
CA ALA A 338 3.80 15.11 35.04
C ALA A 338 2.32 15.32 34.66
N VAL A 339 2.09 15.64 33.38
CA VAL A 339 0.75 15.84 32.81
C VAL A 339 0.58 14.86 31.66
N ILE A 340 -0.40 13.97 31.79
CA ILE A 340 -0.63 12.91 30.81
C ILE A 340 -2.10 12.95 30.42
N SER A 341 -2.37 13.13 29.13
CA SER A 341 -3.74 13.16 28.63
C SER A 341 -3.90 12.41 27.31
N CYS A 342 -5.02 11.70 27.14
CA CYS A 342 -5.35 10.98 25.91
C CYS A 342 -4.22 10.01 25.49
N SER A 343 -3.56 9.34 26.45
CA SER A 343 -2.30 8.62 26.18
C SER A 343 -2.26 7.25 26.84
N THR A 344 -1.47 6.35 26.27
CA THR A 344 -1.17 5.03 26.84
C THR A 344 0.26 5.01 27.36
N VAL A 345 0.47 4.53 28.58
CA VAL A 345 1.79 4.29 29.18
C VAL A 345 1.94 2.79 29.45
N GLY A 346 2.87 2.16 28.76
CA GLY A 346 3.18 0.73 28.88
C GLY A 346 3.86 0.36 30.19
N ARG A 347 3.85 -0.94 30.48
CA ARG A 347 4.39 -1.55 31.71
C ARG A 347 5.86 -1.16 31.95
N GLY A 348 6.22 -0.91 33.20
CA GLY A 348 7.60 -0.65 33.61
C GLY A 348 8.19 0.69 33.15
N SER A 349 7.37 1.57 32.55
CA SER A 349 7.83 2.84 32.01
C SER A 349 8.00 3.90 33.11
N GLN A 350 8.98 4.78 32.91
CA GLN A 350 9.38 5.84 33.83
C GLN A 350 9.17 7.21 33.19
N ILE A 351 8.50 8.12 33.88
CA ILE A 351 8.18 9.47 33.39
C ILE A 351 8.72 10.50 34.38
N GLY A 352 9.66 11.32 33.93
CA GLY A 352 10.32 12.37 34.71
C GLY A 352 9.43 13.56 35.08
N ALA A 353 9.96 14.41 35.94
CA ALA A 353 9.28 15.60 36.44
C ALA A 353 8.94 16.61 35.33
N ASP A 354 7.81 17.29 35.46
CA ASP A 354 7.36 18.40 34.61
C ASP A 354 7.26 18.05 33.11
N THR A 355 7.08 16.77 32.81
CA THR A 355 6.90 16.25 31.46
C THR A 355 5.42 16.27 31.05
N THR A 356 5.16 16.66 29.80
CA THR A 356 3.81 16.73 29.21
C THR A 356 3.68 15.72 28.08
N ILE A 357 2.71 14.82 28.18
CA ILE A 357 2.41 13.77 27.20
C ILE A 357 0.95 13.89 26.79
N VAL A 358 0.70 14.13 25.50
CA VAL A 358 -0.66 14.35 24.97
C VAL A 358 -0.85 13.53 23.70
N ASN A 359 -1.91 12.71 23.66
CA ASN A 359 -2.25 11.92 22.47
C ASN A 359 -1.09 11.02 22.00
N CYS A 360 -0.45 10.31 22.93
CA CYS A 360 0.71 9.47 22.65
C CYS A 360 0.48 8.01 23.07
N ILE A 361 1.11 7.09 22.36
CA ILE A 361 1.25 5.69 22.79
C ILE A 361 2.70 5.47 23.18
N ILE A 362 2.93 5.18 24.45
CA ILE A 362 4.25 4.87 25.02
C ILE A 362 4.28 3.37 25.32
N GLY A 363 5.20 2.66 24.70
CA GLY A 363 5.43 1.25 24.90
C GLY A 363 5.97 0.90 26.29
N GLU A 364 6.35 -0.35 26.46
CA GLU A 364 6.85 -0.88 27.72
C GLU A 364 8.30 -0.48 27.99
N ASN A 365 8.68 -0.38 29.26
CA ASN A 365 10.05 -0.14 29.73
C ASN A 365 10.70 1.12 29.11
N CYS A 366 9.88 2.11 28.78
CA CYS A 366 10.38 3.38 28.27
C CYS A 366 10.89 4.27 29.41
N VAL A 367 11.91 5.08 29.14
CA VAL A 367 12.41 6.07 30.09
C VAL A 367 12.28 7.45 29.45
N ILE A 368 11.34 8.24 29.92
CA ILE A 368 11.11 9.61 29.46
C ILE A 368 11.65 10.57 30.53
N GLY A 369 12.65 11.36 30.16
CA GLY A 369 13.30 12.33 31.04
C GLY A 369 12.38 13.44 31.56
N ALA A 370 12.94 14.30 32.40
CA ALA A 370 12.25 15.48 32.94
C ALA A 370 12.11 16.60 31.90
N ASN A 371 11.11 17.47 32.06
CA ASN A 371 10.87 18.64 31.21
C ASN A 371 10.68 18.31 29.71
N CYS A 372 10.14 17.13 29.40
CA CYS A 372 9.89 16.72 28.03
C CYS A 372 8.48 17.12 27.55
N ARG A 373 8.32 17.28 26.24
CA ARG A 373 7.00 17.46 25.61
C ARG A 373 6.84 16.50 24.45
N LEU A 374 5.79 15.69 24.51
CA LEU A 374 5.49 14.65 23.54
C LEU A 374 4.02 14.80 23.14
N GLU A 375 3.77 14.99 21.85
CA GLU A 375 2.43 15.19 21.31
C GLU A 375 2.23 14.36 20.05
N ASP A 376 1.05 13.74 19.91
CA ASP A 376 0.60 13.07 18.69
C ASP A 376 1.64 12.06 18.15
N SER A 377 2.24 11.24 19.03
CA SER A 377 3.41 10.42 18.70
C SER A 377 3.31 8.99 19.22
N VAL A 378 3.99 8.06 18.55
CA VAL A 378 4.00 6.64 18.92
C VAL A 378 5.43 6.19 19.20
N ILE A 379 5.62 5.64 20.39
CA ILE A 379 6.93 5.35 20.98
C ILE A 379 6.95 3.87 21.35
N GLY A 380 7.82 3.10 20.69
CA GLY A 380 7.97 1.67 20.90
C GLY A 380 8.64 1.30 22.21
N ASN A 381 8.74 0.00 22.47
CA ASN A 381 9.24 -0.53 23.75
C ASN A 381 10.72 -0.21 23.99
N GLY A 382 11.10 0.06 25.24
CA GLY A 382 12.49 0.26 25.65
C GLY A 382 13.12 1.56 25.15
N VAL A 383 12.31 2.51 24.66
CA VAL A 383 12.81 3.79 24.15
C VAL A 383 13.25 4.70 25.30
N ARG A 384 14.36 5.40 25.10
CA ARG A 384 14.91 6.37 26.06
C ARG A 384 14.87 7.77 25.46
N ILE A 385 14.19 8.69 26.11
CA ILE A 385 14.09 10.10 25.72
C ILE A 385 14.77 10.93 26.81
N PRO A 386 15.82 11.70 26.48
CA PRO A 386 16.57 12.48 27.46
C PRO A 386 15.79 13.70 27.95
N ASP A 387 16.22 14.26 29.09
CA ASP A 387 15.64 15.47 29.67
C ASP A 387 15.58 16.63 28.67
N GLN A 388 14.59 17.51 28.86
CA GLN A 388 14.38 18.73 28.06
C GLN A 388 14.10 18.47 26.57
N THR A 389 13.66 17.27 26.21
CA THR A 389 13.34 16.93 24.81
C THR A 389 11.98 17.45 24.38
N GLN A 390 11.94 18.15 23.24
CA GLN A 390 10.70 18.53 22.54
C GLN A 390 10.57 17.65 21.30
N LEU A 391 9.74 16.62 21.38
CA LEU A 391 9.56 15.69 20.27
C LEU A 391 8.65 16.33 19.20
N PRO A 392 9.02 16.29 17.91
CA PRO A 392 8.12 16.73 16.84
C PRO A 392 6.81 15.94 16.87
N LYS A 393 5.70 16.59 16.53
CA LYS A 393 4.41 15.91 16.37
C LYS A 393 4.50 14.84 15.28
N HIS A 394 3.69 13.80 15.40
CA HIS A 394 3.64 12.69 14.45
C HIS A 394 4.95 11.89 14.36
N SER A 395 5.72 11.86 15.45
CA SER A 395 6.94 11.07 15.52
C SER A 395 6.63 9.60 15.76
N ILE A 396 7.31 8.73 15.02
CA ILE A 396 7.28 7.28 15.19
C ILE A 396 8.68 6.84 15.60
N ILE A 397 8.81 6.28 16.81
CA ILE A 397 10.08 5.80 17.33
C ILE A 397 9.94 4.29 17.58
N SER A 398 10.76 3.48 16.90
CA SER A 398 10.77 2.03 17.07
C SER A 398 11.31 1.64 18.44
N ALA A 399 11.13 0.37 18.79
CA ALA A 399 11.65 -0.17 20.03
C ALA A 399 13.20 -0.10 20.11
N GLY A 400 13.70 0.12 21.33
CA GLY A 400 15.13 0.13 21.67
C GLY A 400 15.88 1.40 21.26
N VAL A 401 15.23 2.39 20.65
CA VAL A 401 15.89 3.64 20.23
C VAL A 401 16.21 4.51 21.44
N SER A 402 17.45 5.00 21.51
CA SER A 402 17.84 6.08 22.42
C SER A 402 17.82 7.40 21.66
N TYR A 403 16.83 8.23 21.93
CA TYR A 403 16.63 9.49 21.22
C TYR A 403 17.76 10.48 21.55
N VAL A 404 18.32 11.12 20.52
CA VAL A 404 19.38 12.11 20.66
C VAL A 404 18.81 13.50 20.39
N ALA A 405 18.90 14.39 21.38
CA ALA A 405 18.46 15.77 21.24
C ALA A 405 19.23 16.50 20.12
N GLY A 406 18.53 17.27 19.28
CA GLY A 406 19.11 18.02 18.16
C GLY A 406 19.35 17.19 16.88
N LEU A 407 18.77 16.00 16.77
CA LEU A 407 18.76 15.24 15.52
C LEU A 407 17.90 15.95 14.47
N ASP A 408 18.46 16.20 13.28
CA ASP A 408 17.71 16.69 12.13
C ASP A 408 16.93 15.52 11.50
N VAL A 409 15.64 15.44 11.86
CA VAL A 409 14.76 14.35 11.45
C VAL A 409 13.93 14.83 10.26
N PRO A 410 14.02 14.18 9.08
CA PRO A 410 13.19 14.55 7.95
C PRO A 410 11.71 14.38 8.29
N PRO A 411 10.81 15.17 7.69
CA PRO A 411 9.38 14.94 7.86
C PRO A 411 9.01 13.53 7.37
N ASN A 412 7.92 12.97 7.91
CA ASN A 412 7.32 11.72 7.43
C ASN A 412 8.19 10.46 7.57
N CYS A 413 9.08 10.38 8.55
CA CYS A 413 9.92 9.20 8.78
C CYS A 413 9.58 8.46 10.08
N ALA A 414 10.06 7.21 10.18
CA ALA A 414 10.18 6.49 11.43
C ALA A 414 11.65 6.41 11.87
N LEU A 415 11.89 6.56 13.17
CA LEU A 415 13.22 6.41 13.78
C LEU A 415 13.36 5.00 14.31
N CYS A 416 14.31 4.24 13.76
CA CYS A 416 14.47 2.82 14.04
C CYS A 416 15.85 2.48 14.64
N SER A 417 15.92 1.42 15.44
CA SER A 417 17.17 0.91 16.03
C SER A 417 17.92 -0.07 15.11
N SER A 418 17.25 -0.59 14.08
CA SER A 418 17.81 -1.51 13.08
C SER A 418 17.46 -1.08 11.65
N PRO A 419 18.16 -1.60 10.62
CA PRO A 419 17.68 -1.52 9.24
C PRO A 419 16.35 -2.28 9.07
N PRO A 420 15.58 -1.98 8.00
CA PRO A 420 14.38 -2.74 7.67
C PRO A 420 14.73 -4.21 7.41
N HIS A 421 13.76 -5.08 7.63
CA HIS A 421 13.88 -6.48 7.25
C HIS A 421 13.83 -6.61 5.72
N GLU A 422 14.47 -7.63 5.16
CA GLU A 422 14.59 -7.87 3.70
C GLU A 422 13.21 -7.80 2.99
N ASP A 423 12.16 -8.37 3.60
CA ASP A 423 10.76 -8.27 3.16
C ASP A 423 10.27 -6.84 2.82
N PHE A 424 10.92 -5.79 3.34
CA PHE A 424 10.55 -4.39 3.15
C PHE A 424 11.56 -3.56 2.35
N ASP A 425 12.65 -4.15 1.84
CA ASP A 425 13.74 -3.43 1.17
C ASP A 425 13.27 -2.63 -0.06
N GLU A 426 12.27 -3.13 -0.78
CA GLU A 426 11.69 -2.44 -1.94
C GLU A 426 10.73 -1.29 -1.54
N THR A 427 10.23 -1.31 -0.30
CA THR A 427 9.17 -0.39 0.16
C THR A 427 9.66 0.68 1.13
N ILE A 428 10.81 0.47 1.78
CA ILE A 428 11.35 1.35 2.82
C ILE A 428 12.79 1.74 2.48
N ASN A 429 13.00 3.03 2.22
CA ASN A 429 14.32 3.63 2.14
C ASN A 429 14.88 3.86 3.55
N CYS A 430 16.13 3.48 3.78
CA CYS A 430 16.81 3.63 5.07
C CYS A 430 18.04 4.55 4.97
N LYS A 431 18.14 5.52 5.87
CA LYS A 431 19.33 6.36 6.05
C LYS A 431 19.84 6.25 7.48
N SER A 432 21.04 5.72 7.66
CA SER A 432 21.67 5.61 8.98
C SER A 432 22.30 6.93 9.41
N VAL A 433 21.97 7.40 10.62
CA VAL A 433 22.57 8.57 11.27
C VAL A 433 23.02 8.15 12.66
N LYS A 434 24.33 7.95 12.83
CA LYS A 434 24.92 7.34 14.04
C LYS A 434 24.34 5.93 14.26
N ASP A 435 23.78 5.67 15.45
CA ASP A 435 23.16 4.40 15.85
C ASP A 435 21.64 4.35 15.57
N ILE A 436 21.09 5.34 14.87
CA ILE A 436 19.67 5.43 14.54
C ILE A 436 19.51 5.30 13.02
N HIS A 437 18.55 4.48 12.61
CA HIS A 437 18.15 4.28 11.22
C HIS A 437 16.88 5.08 10.94
N VAL A 438 16.94 6.01 10.00
CA VAL A 438 15.78 6.80 9.59
C VAL A 438 15.10 6.11 8.42
N TRP A 439 13.87 5.65 8.61
CA TRP A 439 13.10 4.96 7.59
C TRP A 439 12.11 5.92 6.92
N THR A 440 12.07 5.91 5.60
CA THR A 440 11.15 6.68 4.74
C THR A 440 10.52 5.74 3.73
N LEU A 441 9.23 5.90 3.41
CA LEU A 441 8.60 5.05 2.40
C LEU A 441 9.20 5.34 1.02
N ALA A 442 9.44 4.30 0.22
CA ALA A 442 10.04 4.41 -1.11
C ALA A 442 9.21 5.27 -2.07
N ASN A 443 7.88 5.27 -1.89
CA ASN A 443 6.95 6.11 -2.63
C ASN A 443 6.90 7.59 -2.19
N GLY A 444 7.69 7.99 -1.20
CA GLY A 444 7.69 9.34 -0.63
C GLY A 444 6.45 9.71 0.19
N GLY A 445 5.55 8.74 0.45
CA GLY A 445 4.34 8.92 1.24
C GLY A 445 4.62 9.02 2.75
N PRO A 446 3.64 9.52 3.54
CA PRO A 446 3.80 9.59 4.98
C PRO A 446 3.69 8.22 5.66
N PHE A 447 4.56 7.99 6.66
CA PHE A 447 4.40 6.87 7.59
C PHE A 447 3.18 7.05 8.50
N PHE A 448 2.91 8.28 8.95
CA PHE A 448 1.92 8.55 9.99
C PHE A 448 0.47 8.45 9.53
N THR A 449 0.20 8.77 8.25
CA THR A 449 -1.15 8.74 7.67
C THR A 449 -1.17 8.05 6.32
N VAL A 450 -2.29 7.43 5.97
CA VAL A 450 -2.55 7.04 4.58
C VAL A 450 -3.01 8.27 3.80
N ASN A 451 -2.09 9.12 3.35
CA ASN A 451 -2.39 9.98 2.20
C ASN A 451 -2.21 9.09 0.97
N GLY A 452 -3.32 8.68 0.36
CA GLY A 452 -3.33 7.74 -0.78
C GLY A 452 -2.58 8.29 -1.96
N ARG A 453 -1.27 8.07 -2.05
CA ARG A 453 -0.48 8.15 -3.27
C ARG A 453 0.47 6.95 -3.28
N ARG A 454 0.13 5.89 -4.00
CA ARG A 454 1.10 4.89 -4.45
C ARG A 454 1.59 5.32 -5.84
N ALA A 455 2.91 5.46 -6.00
CA ALA A 455 3.52 5.76 -7.29
C ALA A 455 4.24 4.51 -7.81
N ASP A 456 3.98 4.20 -9.09
CA ASP A 456 4.61 3.14 -9.87
C ASP A 456 6.12 3.34 -9.97
N SER A 457 6.87 2.28 -9.66
CA SER A 457 8.31 2.20 -9.80
C SER A 457 8.67 1.66 -11.19
N GLY A 458 8.81 2.57 -12.16
CA GLY A 458 9.35 2.24 -13.48
C GLY A 458 10.48 3.19 -13.86
N ASN A 459 11.74 2.78 -13.66
CA ASN A 459 12.84 3.19 -14.55
C ASN A 459 14.09 2.33 -14.32
N GLY A 460 14.33 1.40 -15.25
CA GLY A 460 15.55 0.62 -15.37
C GLY A 460 16.49 1.19 -16.44
N SER A 461 17.79 1.23 -16.13
CA SER A 461 18.87 1.58 -17.06
C SER A 461 18.95 0.59 -18.23
N LEU A 462 19.14 1.07 -19.46
CA LEU A 462 19.20 0.26 -20.68
C LEU A 462 20.50 -0.57 -20.80
N GLY A 463 20.38 -1.89 -20.77
CA GLY A 463 21.36 -2.84 -21.32
C GLY A 463 20.88 -3.47 -22.64
N ASP A 464 21.66 -4.35 -23.26
CA ASP A 464 21.37 -4.94 -24.59
C ASP A 464 20.04 -5.74 -24.67
N GLU A 465 19.58 -6.32 -23.55
CA GLU A 465 18.26 -6.95 -23.46
C GLU A 465 17.12 -5.92 -23.57
N ASN A 466 17.32 -4.71 -23.05
CA ASN A 466 16.34 -3.63 -23.12
C ASN A 466 16.20 -3.08 -24.55
N MET A 467 17.25 -3.18 -25.38
CA MET A 467 17.17 -2.78 -26.78
C MET A 467 16.32 -3.76 -27.61
N HIS A 468 16.40 -5.06 -27.32
CA HIS A 468 15.52 -6.06 -27.94
C HIS A 468 14.05 -5.84 -27.53
N ASN A 469 13.80 -5.52 -26.26
CA ASN A 469 12.46 -5.16 -25.79
C ASN A 469 11.94 -3.89 -26.49
N LEU A 470 12.79 -2.88 -26.66
CA LEU A 470 12.43 -1.66 -27.38
C LEU A 470 12.07 -1.94 -28.85
N ILE A 471 12.81 -2.83 -29.55
CA ILE A 471 12.45 -3.27 -30.91
C ILE A 471 11.06 -3.92 -30.92
N LEU A 472 10.73 -4.75 -29.93
CA LEU A 472 9.41 -5.38 -29.81
C LEU A 472 8.31 -4.34 -29.58
N GLU A 473 8.54 -3.34 -28.73
CA GLU A 473 7.58 -2.26 -28.45
C GLU A 473 7.36 -1.33 -29.65
N ILE A 474 8.41 -1.03 -30.42
CA ILE A 474 8.27 -0.25 -31.66
C ILE A 474 7.48 -1.06 -32.70
N ASN A 475 7.73 -2.37 -32.81
CA ASN A 475 6.99 -3.24 -33.72
C ASN A 475 5.53 -3.42 -33.31
N SER A 476 5.23 -3.53 -32.02
CA SER A 476 3.85 -3.57 -31.52
C SER A 476 3.14 -2.24 -31.78
N SER A 477 3.83 -1.11 -31.57
CA SER A 477 3.31 0.23 -31.88
C SER A 477 3.02 0.42 -33.36
N LYS A 478 3.92 -0.06 -34.24
CA LYS A 478 3.67 -0.07 -35.70
C LYS A 478 2.35 -0.77 -36.03
N LEU A 479 2.10 -1.94 -35.44
CA LEU A 479 0.87 -2.72 -35.66
C LEU A 479 -0.35 -1.99 -35.10
N ALA A 480 -0.25 -1.40 -33.90
CA ALA A 480 -1.34 -0.66 -33.26
C ALA A 480 -1.75 0.60 -34.05
N TYR A 481 -0.76 1.37 -34.54
CA TYR A 481 -0.99 2.59 -35.32
C TYR A 481 -1.16 2.33 -36.83
N ASN A 482 -0.98 1.08 -37.28
CA ASN A 482 -1.09 0.68 -38.68
C ASN A 482 -0.25 1.55 -39.63
N ILE A 483 1.01 1.79 -39.27
CA ILE A 483 1.96 2.62 -40.04
C ILE A 483 2.95 1.78 -40.86
N SER A 484 3.48 2.35 -41.94
CA SER A 484 4.44 1.66 -42.80
C SER A 484 5.82 1.54 -42.13
N MET A 485 6.66 0.59 -42.57
CA MET A 485 8.04 0.48 -42.04
C MET A 485 8.90 1.70 -42.38
N GLU A 486 8.61 2.39 -43.47
CA GLU A 486 9.32 3.60 -43.90
C GLU A 486 9.00 4.76 -42.95
N ASP A 487 7.72 4.93 -42.59
CA ASP A 487 7.29 5.92 -41.61
C ASP A 487 7.85 5.60 -40.21
N VAL A 488 7.84 4.32 -39.81
CA VAL A 488 8.46 3.88 -38.55
C VAL A 488 9.93 4.26 -38.52
N ALA A 489 10.69 3.98 -39.59
CA ALA A 489 12.11 4.34 -39.67
C ALA A 489 12.31 5.86 -39.48
N LYS A 490 11.49 6.69 -40.12
CA LYS A 490 11.55 8.15 -39.93
C LYS A 490 11.25 8.57 -38.49
N TYR A 491 10.16 8.06 -37.90
CA TYR A 491 9.72 8.46 -36.56
C TYR A 491 10.65 7.95 -35.46
N VAL A 492 11.21 6.75 -35.60
CA VAL A 492 12.17 6.19 -34.64
C VAL A 492 13.42 7.06 -34.56
N PHE A 493 13.99 7.46 -35.71
CA PHE A 493 15.16 8.33 -35.68
C PHE A 493 14.83 9.74 -35.22
N SER A 494 13.66 10.28 -35.59
CA SER A 494 13.19 11.57 -35.11
C SER A 494 13.04 11.60 -33.58
N ALA A 495 12.44 10.55 -33.00
CA ALA A 495 12.33 10.39 -31.56
C ALA A 495 13.71 10.25 -30.90
N PHE A 496 14.63 9.49 -31.51
CA PHE A 496 16.02 9.40 -31.05
C PHE A 496 16.69 10.77 -30.99
N LEU A 497 16.60 11.59 -32.05
CA LEU A 497 17.17 12.95 -32.09
C LEU A 497 16.52 13.91 -31.09
N GLY A 498 15.31 13.59 -30.61
CA GLY A 498 14.59 14.32 -29.56
C GLY A 498 15.04 13.99 -28.14
N LEU A 499 15.83 12.92 -27.92
CA LEU A 499 16.30 12.52 -26.59
C LEU A 499 17.27 13.56 -25.97
N PRO A 500 17.26 13.72 -24.63
CA PRO A 500 18.20 14.57 -23.93
C PRO A 500 19.64 14.01 -24.07
N GLY A 501 20.61 14.90 -24.27
CA GLY A 501 22.02 14.53 -24.49
C GLY A 501 22.47 14.71 -25.95
N ASN A 502 21.54 14.89 -26.89
CA ASN A 502 21.85 15.16 -28.30
C ASN A 502 22.19 16.64 -28.61
N GLU A 503 22.26 17.51 -27.60
CA GLU A 503 22.57 18.93 -27.79
C GLU A 503 24.05 19.19 -28.13
N THR A 504 24.92 18.23 -27.83
CA THR A 504 26.37 18.31 -28.11
C THR A 504 26.85 17.12 -28.92
N TRP A 505 27.89 17.32 -29.72
CA TRP A 505 28.47 16.24 -30.53
C TRP A 505 28.93 15.04 -29.70
N SER A 506 29.53 15.27 -28.54
CA SER A 506 29.99 14.20 -27.65
C SER A 506 28.84 13.33 -27.13
N GLY A 507 27.74 13.95 -26.71
CA GLY A 507 26.57 13.22 -26.21
C GLY A 507 25.82 12.49 -27.31
N LEU A 508 25.64 13.14 -28.47
CA LEU A 508 25.05 12.53 -29.67
C LEU A 508 25.86 11.31 -30.13
N LYS A 509 27.19 11.42 -30.19
CA LYS A 509 28.08 10.31 -30.54
C LYS A 509 27.92 9.13 -29.58
N GLU A 510 27.94 9.39 -28.27
CA GLU A 510 27.78 8.35 -27.25
C GLU A 510 26.42 7.65 -27.34
N LEU A 511 25.34 8.41 -27.54
CA LEU A 511 23.99 7.87 -27.72
C LEU A 511 23.89 7.03 -28.99
N CYS A 512 24.44 7.49 -30.12
CA CYS A 512 24.42 6.71 -31.36
C CYS A 512 25.13 5.35 -31.19
N THR A 513 26.27 5.31 -30.49
CA THR A 513 26.98 4.04 -30.22
C THR A 513 26.15 3.11 -29.33
N LYS A 514 25.45 3.62 -28.32
CA LYS A 514 24.57 2.81 -27.45
C LYS A 514 23.35 2.26 -28.19
N TRP A 515 22.88 2.95 -29.23
CA TRP A 515 21.65 2.62 -29.96
C TRP A 515 21.90 1.89 -31.29
N VAL A 516 23.15 1.51 -31.57
CA VAL A 516 23.54 0.86 -32.84
C VAL A 516 22.75 -0.41 -33.14
N LEU A 517 22.40 -1.20 -32.11
CA LEU A 517 21.60 -2.40 -32.26
C LEU A 517 20.16 -2.10 -32.74
N LEU A 518 19.58 -0.98 -32.32
CA LEU A 518 18.29 -0.53 -32.86
C LEU A 518 18.43 -0.10 -34.32
N PHE A 519 19.48 0.65 -34.64
CA PHE A 519 19.67 1.20 -35.97
C PHE A 519 19.90 0.12 -37.02
N THR A 520 20.76 -0.84 -36.70
CA THR A 520 21.02 -2.01 -37.57
C THR A 520 19.77 -2.87 -37.78
N ASN A 521 18.75 -2.81 -36.91
CA ASN A 521 17.49 -3.52 -37.13
C ASN A 521 16.55 -2.79 -38.12
N TYR A 522 16.44 -1.45 -38.01
CA TYR A 522 15.45 -0.67 -38.77
C TYR A 522 15.96 -0.07 -40.09
N TYR A 523 17.27 0.18 -40.22
CA TYR A 523 17.84 0.91 -41.37
C TYR A 523 18.65 0.01 -42.31
N LYS A 524 18.29 -1.27 -42.45
CA LYS A 524 18.92 -2.15 -43.46
C LYS A 524 18.54 -1.79 -44.89
N PRO A 525 17.25 -1.57 -45.22
CA PRO A 525 16.90 -1.21 -46.59
C PRO A 525 17.28 0.24 -46.88
N LYS A 526 17.85 0.50 -48.08
CA LYS A 526 18.16 1.85 -48.57
C LYS A 526 17.03 2.86 -48.36
N LYS A 527 15.77 2.46 -48.61
CA LYS A 527 14.61 3.33 -48.37
C LYS A 527 14.49 3.79 -46.91
N SER A 528 14.73 2.91 -45.95
CA SER A 528 14.72 3.26 -44.52
C SER A 528 15.87 4.19 -44.17
N GLN A 529 17.05 3.98 -44.78
CA GLN A 529 18.21 4.87 -44.61
C GLN A 529 17.92 6.28 -45.12
N VAL A 530 17.23 6.42 -46.26
CA VAL A 530 16.76 7.73 -46.75
C VAL A 530 15.75 8.35 -45.76
N GLN A 531 14.84 7.57 -45.19
CA GLN A 531 13.91 8.05 -44.16
C GLN A 531 14.62 8.54 -42.88
N LEU A 532 15.72 7.88 -42.49
CA LEU A 532 16.60 8.35 -41.41
C LEU A 532 17.16 9.74 -41.74
N LEU A 533 17.70 9.92 -42.95
CA LEU A 533 18.28 11.18 -43.39
C LEU A 533 17.23 12.29 -43.49
N LEU A 534 16.00 11.97 -43.89
CA LEU A 534 14.87 12.91 -43.82
C LEU A 534 14.52 13.30 -42.38
N ALA A 535 14.67 12.42 -41.40
CA ALA A 535 14.51 12.78 -39.98
C ALA A 535 15.63 13.73 -39.49
N VAL A 536 16.87 13.52 -39.95
CA VAL A 536 18.00 14.45 -39.70
C VAL A 536 17.72 15.82 -40.33
N GLU A 537 17.19 15.85 -41.55
CA GLU A 537 16.78 17.06 -42.24
C GLU A 537 15.68 17.82 -41.48
N ASP A 538 14.64 17.13 -41.01
CA ASP A 538 13.57 17.74 -40.23
C ASP A 538 14.10 18.35 -38.93
N ARG A 539 15.01 17.65 -38.23
CA ARG A 539 15.67 18.18 -37.03
C ARG A 539 16.53 19.42 -37.33
N TYR A 540 17.23 19.43 -38.46
CA TYR A 540 17.95 20.62 -38.91
C TYR A 540 17.01 21.80 -39.15
N LYS A 541 15.85 21.59 -39.80
CA LYS A 541 14.86 22.63 -40.05
C LYS A 541 14.30 23.22 -38.74
N GLU A 542 14.09 22.40 -37.72
CA GLU A 542 13.66 22.87 -36.39
C GLU A 542 14.71 23.73 -35.69
N LYS A 543 15.99 23.32 -35.74
CA LYS A 543 17.09 23.98 -35.01
C LYS A 543 18.35 24.18 -35.86
N PRO A 544 18.33 25.05 -36.89
CA PRO A 544 19.43 25.15 -37.86
C PRO A 544 20.77 25.56 -37.25
N LYS A 545 20.77 26.49 -36.28
CA LYS A 545 22.00 27.03 -35.67
C LYS A 545 22.66 26.07 -34.68
N GLU A 546 21.86 25.32 -33.93
CA GLU A 546 22.34 24.38 -32.92
C GLU A 546 22.76 23.06 -33.56
N PHE A 547 21.94 22.52 -34.46
CA PHE A 547 22.13 21.19 -35.02
C PHE A 547 22.94 21.19 -36.33
N GLY A 548 22.86 22.26 -37.13
CA GLY A 548 23.53 22.38 -38.42
C GLY A 548 25.01 22.00 -38.43
N PRO A 549 25.85 22.49 -37.49
CA PRO A 549 27.27 22.13 -37.43
C PRO A 549 27.54 20.64 -37.16
N MET A 550 26.54 19.89 -36.66
CA MET A 550 26.65 18.47 -36.35
C MET A 550 26.12 17.56 -37.46
N VAL A 551 25.30 18.07 -38.38
CA VAL A 551 24.63 17.24 -39.42
C VAL A 551 25.64 16.45 -40.25
N ALA A 552 26.60 17.14 -40.87
CA ALA A 552 27.65 16.51 -41.66
C ALA A 552 28.43 15.45 -40.83
N ARG A 553 28.81 15.80 -39.60
CA ARG A 553 29.53 14.88 -38.71
C ARG A 553 28.71 13.64 -38.36
N LEU A 554 27.42 13.81 -38.10
CA LEU A 554 26.49 12.72 -37.79
C LEU A 554 26.35 11.78 -38.99
N THR A 555 26.10 12.32 -40.18
CA THR A 555 25.97 11.51 -41.40
C THR A 555 27.25 10.73 -41.69
N HIS A 556 28.43 11.37 -41.59
CA HIS A 556 29.71 10.68 -41.74
C HIS A 556 29.92 9.59 -40.67
N PHE A 557 29.57 9.86 -39.41
CA PHE A 557 29.71 8.88 -38.32
C PHE A 557 28.78 7.67 -38.48
N LEU A 558 27.55 7.89 -38.95
CA LEU A 558 26.60 6.80 -39.24
C LEU A 558 27.03 5.93 -40.43
N TYR A 559 27.75 6.51 -41.40
CA TYR A 559 28.35 5.80 -42.52
C TYR A 559 29.62 5.04 -42.08
N ASN A 560 30.66 5.77 -41.67
CA ASN A 560 32.00 5.22 -41.51
C ASN A 560 32.20 4.42 -40.21
N ASP A 561 31.62 4.86 -39.09
CA ASP A 561 31.91 4.27 -37.77
C ASP A 561 30.84 3.27 -37.31
N LEU A 562 29.57 3.46 -37.71
CA LEU A 562 28.45 2.63 -37.26
C LEU A 562 27.84 1.73 -38.34
N ASP A 563 28.22 1.89 -39.62
CA ASP A 563 27.75 1.07 -40.74
C ASP A 563 26.20 0.99 -40.83
N VAL A 564 25.54 2.13 -40.58
CA VAL A 564 24.07 2.28 -40.61
C VAL A 564 23.59 2.84 -41.94
N LEU A 565 24.40 3.66 -42.60
CA LEU A 565 24.09 4.30 -43.88
C LEU A 565 25.02 3.78 -44.96
N GLU A 566 24.48 3.56 -46.16
CA GLU A 566 25.24 3.26 -47.37
C GLU A 566 25.46 4.54 -48.20
N GLU A 567 26.53 4.56 -48.99
CA GLU A 567 26.87 5.69 -49.87
C GLU A 567 25.71 6.08 -50.77
N GLU A 568 25.05 5.09 -51.40
CA GLU A 568 23.95 5.35 -52.32
C GLU A 568 22.78 6.08 -51.66
N ALA A 569 22.50 5.80 -50.37
CA ALA A 569 21.41 6.44 -49.63
C ALA A 569 21.73 7.91 -49.33
N ILE A 570 23.00 8.20 -49.01
CA ILE A 570 23.48 9.56 -48.76
C ILE A 570 23.44 10.38 -50.04
N LEU A 571 23.90 9.82 -51.17
CA LEU A 571 23.87 10.49 -52.47
C LEU A 571 22.43 10.74 -52.96
N GLU A 572 21.53 9.77 -52.80
CA GLU A 572 20.11 9.93 -53.18
C GLU A 572 19.44 11.04 -52.36
N TRP A 573 19.61 11.04 -51.03
CA TRP A 573 19.07 12.09 -50.18
C TRP A 573 19.70 13.46 -50.47
N ALA A 574 21.03 13.54 -50.60
CA ALA A 574 21.72 14.79 -50.89
C ALA A 574 21.31 15.38 -52.25
N GLY A 575 21.04 14.52 -53.25
CA GLY A 575 20.51 14.92 -54.56
C GLY A 575 19.08 15.45 -54.50
N SER A 576 18.30 15.05 -53.49
CA SER A 576 16.93 15.55 -53.26
C SER A 576 16.87 16.93 -52.59
N LEU A 577 17.99 17.43 -52.05
CA LEU A 577 18.05 18.74 -51.38
C LEU A 577 18.04 19.91 -52.39
N ASP A 578 17.29 20.97 -52.05
CA ASP A 578 17.22 22.19 -52.85
C ASP A 578 18.61 22.78 -53.13
N GLU A 579 18.85 23.21 -54.38
CA GLU A 579 20.15 23.74 -54.85
C GLU A 579 20.64 24.95 -54.07
N GLU A 580 19.72 25.78 -53.57
CA GLU A 580 20.01 26.98 -52.78
C GLU A 580 20.06 26.74 -51.26
N SER A 581 19.83 25.50 -50.80
CA SER A 581 19.76 25.22 -49.37
C SER A 581 21.14 25.27 -48.69
N GLU A 582 21.22 25.94 -47.55
CA GLU A 582 22.44 25.96 -46.73
C GLU A 582 22.82 24.56 -46.24
N LEU A 583 21.84 23.66 -46.07
CA LEU A 583 22.08 22.25 -45.72
C LEU A 583 22.89 21.52 -46.79
N ARG A 584 22.59 21.76 -48.07
CA ARG A 584 23.37 21.20 -49.19
C ARG A 584 24.81 21.70 -49.18
N ARG A 585 25.05 22.96 -48.77
CA ARG A 585 26.40 23.50 -48.60
C ARG A 585 27.15 22.87 -47.43
N ILE A 586 26.45 22.58 -46.33
CA ILE A 586 26.99 21.86 -45.16
C ILE A 586 27.39 20.43 -45.53
N MET A 587 26.56 19.74 -46.34
CA MET A 587 26.80 18.35 -46.76
C MET A 587 27.81 18.21 -47.90
N LYS A 588 28.07 19.27 -48.67
CA LYS A 588 28.93 19.27 -49.86
C LYS A 588 30.30 18.58 -49.65
N PRO A 589 31.06 18.84 -48.56
CA PRO A 589 32.36 18.19 -48.36
C PRO A 589 32.28 16.67 -48.23
N ILE A 590 31.18 16.13 -47.71
CA ILE A 590 30.99 14.67 -47.55
C ILE A 590 30.57 14.06 -48.88
N VAL A 591 29.68 14.73 -49.62
CA VAL A 591 29.23 14.26 -50.93
C VAL A 591 30.40 14.22 -51.93
N GLU A 592 31.25 15.26 -51.96
CA GLU A 592 32.45 15.28 -52.80
C GLU A 592 33.48 14.22 -52.37
N TRP A 593 33.60 13.95 -51.07
CA TRP A 593 34.48 12.90 -50.56
C TRP A 593 34.02 11.50 -50.98
N LEU A 594 32.72 11.19 -50.85
CA LEU A 594 32.15 9.90 -51.28
C LEU A 594 32.27 9.69 -52.80
N GLN A 595 32.09 10.75 -53.59
CA GLN A 595 32.23 10.69 -55.05
C GLN A 595 33.68 10.53 -55.53
N GLN A 596 34.67 10.95 -54.74
CA GLN A 596 36.08 10.77 -55.08
C GLN A 596 36.57 9.35 -54.75
N ASP A 597 36.08 8.76 -53.66
CA ASP A 597 36.42 7.37 -53.27
C ASP A 597 35.90 6.36 -54.31
N SER A 598 34.70 6.57 -54.86
CA SER A 598 34.12 5.70 -55.90
C SER A 598 34.84 5.76 -57.25
N ASP A 599 35.40 6.91 -57.63
CA ASP A 599 36.19 7.08 -58.86
C ASP A 599 37.59 6.42 -58.76
N GLU A 600 38.15 6.25 -57.54
CA GLU A 600 39.45 5.57 -57.34
C GLU A 600 39.31 4.03 -57.40
N ASP A 601 38.22 3.45 -56.88
CA ASP A 601 37.97 2.00 -56.89
C ASP A 601 37.67 1.42 -58.30
N GLU A 602 37.11 2.22 -59.23
CA GLU A 602 36.95 1.80 -60.63
C GLU A 602 38.28 1.80 -61.41
N SER A 603 39.31 2.51 -60.93
CA SER A 603 40.59 2.67 -61.62
C SER A 603 41.67 1.63 -61.28
N GLU A 604 41.49 0.85 -60.19
CA GLU A 604 42.36 -0.30 -59.87
C GLU A 604 41.90 -1.62 -60.55
N GLY A 605 40.81 -1.58 -61.33
CA GLY A 605 40.19 -2.72 -62.00
C GLY A 605 40.46 -2.89 -63.50
N GLU A 606 41.30 -2.05 -64.13
CA GLU A 606 41.70 -2.18 -65.56
C GLU A 606 43.07 -2.83 -65.78
#